data_AF-A0A4R0N5K4-F1
#
_entry.id   AF-A0A4R0N5K4-F1
#
_cell.length_a   1.000
_cell.length_b   1.000
_cell.length_c   1.000
_cell.angle_alpha   90.00
_cell.angle_beta   90.00
_cell.angle_gamma   90.00
#
_symmetry.space_group_name_H-M   'P 1'
#
loop_
_entity.id
_entity.type
_entity.pdbx_description
1 polymer ?
#
loop_
_entity_poly.entity_id
_entity_poly.type
_entity_poly.pdbx_seq_one_letter_code
_entity_poly.pdbx_strand_id
1 'polypeptide(L)'
;MKKKSLLFTAVIAIMAFTQCAKETNIDFPSKEKSMGKSVANVALAELQPMCEDCHESATKITGSEAFDLAWTFSPIMKFDRAAPDYPTTVENIWASTDPNSIVCNGTLVMTNRDAPRSKIFPTYYEVQRHPGNANRVFIDFWWTYKTQTTCFANLGGHDYDWEHTVVQVNTQTNRIVSVTYFQHSGWYTKNWSNVAQWTRPQVYVGKKAHGSYHFGNSISFPGYDCSYYGDYRNPNGVADEVETWNTSLIPMNCNMPHFSFNGYFGSIGKGPLFRSRDYWNFSSCNGSAGITGTDGCSQSDYSVGTQIGSI
;
A
#
# COMPACT_ATOMS: atom_id res chain seq x y z
N MET A 1 -48.92 37.62 33.57
CA MET A 1 -49.05 38.42 32.33
C MET A 1 -47.68 38.68 31.73
N LYS A 2 -47.41 38.11 30.55
CA LYS A 2 -46.71 38.72 29.39
C LYS A 2 -46.22 37.59 28.48
N LYS A 3 -47.01 37.34 27.43
CA LYS A 3 -46.62 36.57 26.24
C LYS A 3 -45.50 37.33 25.53
N LYS A 4 -44.51 36.61 24.99
CA LYS A 4 -43.74 37.07 23.81
C LYS A 4 -43.63 35.91 22.83
N SER A 5 -44.48 35.96 21.81
CA SER A 5 -44.18 35.45 20.47
C SER A 5 -43.04 36.27 19.87
N LEU A 6 -42.26 35.65 18.98
CA LEU A 6 -41.54 36.17 17.81
C LEU A 6 -40.37 35.20 17.56
N LEU A 7 -40.00 34.77 16.37
CA LEU A 7 -40.51 34.94 15.01
C LEU A 7 -39.77 33.87 14.19
N PHE A 8 -40.46 33.28 13.21
CA PHE A 8 -39.89 32.48 12.13
C PHE A 8 -38.76 33.20 11.40
N THR A 9 -37.68 32.50 11.03
CA THR A 9 -37.09 32.67 9.69
C THR A 9 -36.41 31.38 9.24
N ALA A 10 -37.06 30.68 8.32
CA ALA A 10 -36.46 29.64 7.50
C ALA A 10 -35.74 30.31 6.32
N VAL A 11 -34.52 29.88 6.01
CA VAL A 11 -33.87 30.20 4.74
C VAL A 11 -33.70 28.89 3.97
N ILE A 12 -34.58 28.73 2.99
CA ILE A 12 -34.51 27.74 1.93
C ILE A 12 -33.58 28.31 0.86
N ALA A 13 -32.44 27.66 0.63
CA ALA A 13 -31.60 27.95 -0.53
C ALA A 13 -31.92 26.92 -1.63
N ILE A 14 -32.66 27.40 -2.62
CA ILE A 14 -32.92 26.75 -3.92
C ILE A 14 -31.60 26.80 -4.70
N MET A 15 -31.02 25.65 -5.03
CA MET A 15 -30.08 25.57 -6.16
C MET A 15 -30.79 24.92 -7.33
N ALA A 16 -31.05 25.77 -8.33
CA ALA A 16 -31.68 25.43 -9.58
C ALA A 16 -30.73 24.59 -10.45
N PHE A 17 -31.31 23.56 -11.04
CA PHE A 17 -30.76 22.81 -12.17
C PHE A 17 -30.55 23.74 -13.37
N THR A 18 -29.33 23.82 -13.87
CA THR A 18 -29.06 24.24 -15.25
C THR A 18 -28.53 23.05 -16.03
N GLN A 19 -29.42 22.51 -16.87
CA GLN A 19 -29.09 21.62 -17.97
C GLN A 19 -28.42 22.46 -19.06
N CYS A 20 -27.23 22.07 -19.50
CA CYS A 20 -26.70 22.46 -20.80
C CYS A 20 -26.63 21.23 -21.71
N ALA A 21 -27.05 21.48 -22.94
CA ALA A 21 -27.46 20.50 -23.91
C ALA A 21 -26.28 19.79 -24.60
N LYS A 22 -26.62 18.56 -24.96
CA LYS A 22 -26.09 17.64 -25.96
C LYS A 22 -25.47 18.33 -27.20
N GLU A 23 -24.20 18.05 -27.48
CA GLU A 23 -23.63 18.16 -28.82
C GLU A 23 -23.38 16.77 -29.41
N THR A 24 -23.54 16.74 -30.73
CA THR A 24 -23.79 15.58 -31.59
C THR A 24 -22.53 14.90 -32.07
N ASN A 25 -22.65 13.56 -32.17
CA ASN A 25 -21.95 12.61 -33.03
C ASN A 25 -20.87 13.16 -33.97
N ILE A 26 -19.63 12.69 -33.77
CA ILE A 26 -18.65 12.57 -34.83
C ILE A 26 -18.25 11.09 -34.90
N ASP A 27 -18.44 10.53 -36.09
CA ASP A 27 -18.22 9.14 -36.46
C ASP A 27 -16.76 8.70 -36.29
N PHE A 28 -16.60 7.46 -35.79
CA PHE A 28 -15.36 6.70 -35.86
C PHE A 28 -15.33 5.86 -37.14
N PRO A 29 -14.25 5.92 -37.94
CA PRO A 29 -13.89 4.80 -38.80
C PRO A 29 -13.08 3.77 -38.01
N SER A 30 -13.37 2.51 -38.32
CA SER A 30 -12.86 1.31 -37.68
C SER A 30 -11.61 0.75 -38.36
N LYS A 31 -10.79 0.05 -37.55
CA LYS A 31 -9.80 -1.02 -37.86
C LYS A 31 -8.74 -0.76 -38.92
N GLU A 32 -7.45 -0.86 -38.53
CA GLU A 32 -6.61 -2.04 -38.81
C GLU A 32 -5.22 -1.98 -38.15
N LYS A 33 -4.62 -3.17 -38.02
CA LYS A 33 -3.32 -3.50 -37.42
C LYS A 33 -2.14 -2.77 -38.08
N SER A 34 -1.11 -2.42 -37.31
CA SER A 34 0.30 -2.61 -37.74
C SER A 34 1.27 -2.52 -36.57
N MET A 35 2.18 -3.49 -36.53
CA MET A 35 3.38 -3.57 -35.70
C MET A 35 4.31 -2.35 -35.87
N GLY A 36 5.01 -2.04 -34.78
CA GLY A 36 6.43 -1.67 -34.81
C GLY A 36 6.75 -0.23 -35.21
N LYS A 37 7.10 0.58 -34.21
CA LYS A 37 8.46 1.13 -34.08
C LYS A 37 8.61 1.85 -32.75
N SER A 38 9.50 1.28 -31.93
CA SER A 38 10.25 1.97 -30.88
C SER A 38 10.70 3.33 -31.40
N VAL A 39 10.19 4.40 -30.79
CA VAL A 39 10.81 5.71 -30.84
C VAL A 39 11.57 5.85 -29.53
N ALA A 40 12.82 5.39 -29.59
CA ALA A 40 13.87 5.82 -28.71
C ALA A 40 13.88 7.35 -28.66
N ASN A 41 13.66 7.92 -27.47
CA ASN A 41 14.18 9.20 -26.99
C ASN A 41 13.63 9.43 -25.57
N VAL A 42 14.17 8.71 -24.60
CA VAL A 42 14.29 9.24 -23.24
C VAL A 42 15.78 9.42 -23.01
N ALA A 43 16.16 10.69 -22.95
CA ALA A 43 17.50 11.15 -22.66
C ALA A 43 18.01 10.51 -21.36
N LEU A 44 19.33 10.26 -21.35
CA LEU A 44 20.14 9.74 -20.26
C LEU A 44 19.44 9.74 -18.89
N ALA A 45 19.05 8.55 -18.43
CA ALA A 45 19.08 8.29 -17.00
C ALA A 45 20.55 8.49 -16.57
N GLU A 46 20.86 9.64 -16.00
CA GLU A 46 22.02 9.76 -15.12
C GLU A 46 21.98 8.53 -14.21
N LEU A 47 23.10 7.80 -14.16
CA LEU A 47 23.24 6.64 -13.27
C LEU A 47 22.93 7.13 -11.85
N GLN A 48 21.70 6.89 -11.42
CA GLN A 48 21.26 7.17 -10.07
C GLN A 48 22.22 6.45 -9.14
N PRO A 49 22.85 7.17 -8.18
CA PRO A 49 23.90 6.59 -7.36
C PRO A 49 23.34 5.40 -6.60
N MET A 50 23.91 4.21 -6.85
CA MET A 50 23.67 3.06 -5.99
C MET A 50 24.40 3.31 -4.67
N CYS A 51 23.67 3.32 -3.55
CA CYS A 51 24.32 3.38 -2.25
C CYS A 51 24.92 2.00 -1.91
N GLU A 52 26.17 1.97 -1.48
CA GLU A 52 27.01 0.76 -1.43
C GLU A 52 26.69 -0.20 -0.27
N ASP A 53 25.74 0.14 0.61
CA ASP A 53 25.41 -0.56 1.86
C ASP A 53 24.06 -1.31 1.83
N CYS A 54 23.45 -1.46 0.66
CA CYS A 54 22.29 -2.33 0.53
C CYS A 54 22.71 -3.80 0.67
N HIS A 55 22.07 -4.51 1.60
CA HIS A 55 22.32 -5.93 1.83
C HIS A 55 21.07 -6.77 1.57
N GLU A 56 21.25 -7.80 0.75
CA GLU A 56 20.26 -8.85 0.57
C GLU A 56 20.19 -9.74 1.78
N SER A 57 18.98 -10.24 2.11
CA SER A 57 18.82 -11.23 3.16
C SER A 57 19.51 -12.54 2.77
N ALA A 58 20.23 -13.16 3.71
CA ALA A 58 20.87 -14.46 3.50
C ALA A 58 19.87 -15.60 3.26
N THR A 59 18.60 -15.40 3.62
CA THR A 59 17.51 -16.36 3.42
C THR A 59 16.61 -16.01 2.24
N LYS A 60 16.99 -15.01 1.44
CA LYS A 60 16.21 -14.57 0.28
C LYS A 60 16.10 -15.67 -0.77
N ILE A 61 14.88 -15.88 -1.26
CA ILE A 61 14.59 -16.70 -2.42
C ILE A 61 14.52 -15.78 -3.64
N THR A 62 15.12 -16.18 -4.77
CA THR A 62 15.20 -15.36 -5.99
C THR A 62 14.76 -16.13 -7.23
N GLY A 63 14.62 -15.45 -8.36
CA GLY A 63 14.34 -16.08 -9.65
C GLY A 63 12.91 -16.61 -9.78
N SER A 64 12.73 -17.67 -10.56
CA SER A 64 11.40 -18.24 -10.84
C SER A 64 10.70 -18.76 -9.59
N GLU A 65 11.44 -19.36 -8.64
CA GLU A 65 10.85 -19.83 -7.38
C GLU A 65 10.20 -18.69 -6.60
N ALA A 66 10.90 -17.55 -6.47
CA ALA A 66 10.36 -16.38 -5.79
C ALA A 66 9.14 -15.80 -6.53
N PHE A 67 9.21 -15.75 -7.86
CA PHE A 67 8.10 -15.27 -8.69
C PHE A 67 6.87 -16.17 -8.55
N ASP A 68 7.02 -17.50 -8.60
CA ASP A 68 5.90 -18.43 -8.51
C ASP A 68 5.21 -18.36 -7.15
N LEU A 69 5.99 -18.21 -6.07
CA LEU A 69 5.47 -17.99 -4.71
C LEU A 69 4.72 -16.67 -4.62
N ALA A 70 5.33 -15.56 -5.08
CA ALA A 70 4.70 -14.25 -5.09
C ALA A 70 3.42 -14.26 -5.93
N TRP A 71 3.47 -14.80 -7.14
CA TRP A 71 2.34 -14.90 -8.04
C TRP A 71 1.20 -15.71 -7.42
N THR A 72 1.49 -16.85 -6.81
CA THR A 72 0.47 -17.75 -6.23
C THR A 72 -0.23 -17.13 -5.03
N PHE A 73 0.52 -16.43 -4.17
CA PHE A 73 0.02 -15.97 -2.87
C PHE A 73 -0.18 -14.46 -2.78
N SER A 74 -0.05 -13.72 -3.88
CA SER A 74 -0.26 -12.27 -3.86
C SER A 74 -1.70 -11.88 -3.50
N PRO A 75 -1.87 -10.76 -2.77
CA PRO A 75 -3.16 -10.31 -2.30
C PRO A 75 -4.05 -9.73 -3.40
N ILE A 76 -5.35 -9.68 -3.13
CA ILE A 76 -6.29 -8.76 -3.77
C ILE A 76 -6.34 -7.51 -2.90
N MET A 77 -5.95 -6.36 -3.46
CA MET A 77 -6.14 -5.08 -2.78
C MET A 77 -7.56 -4.58 -3.00
N LYS A 78 -8.19 -4.05 -1.95
CA LYS A 78 -9.53 -3.48 -1.96
C LYS A 78 -9.48 -2.05 -1.47
N PHE A 79 -9.73 -1.11 -2.37
CA PHE A 79 -9.68 0.32 -2.08
C PHE A 79 -11.03 0.85 -1.64
N ASP A 80 -11.04 1.94 -0.88
CA ASP A 80 -12.27 2.70 -0.68
C ASP A 80 -12.83 3.16 -2.03
N ARG A 81 -14.15 3.08 -2.22
CA ARG A 81 -14.81 3.52 -3.47
C ARG A 81 -14.57 4.98 -3.84
N ALA A 82 -14.14 5.78 -2.86
CA ALA A 82 -13.77 7.17 -3.01
C ALA A 82 -12.30 7.39 -2.59
N ALA A 83 -11.43 6.40 -2.84
CA ALA A 83 -9.99 6.51 -2.66
C ALA A 83 -9.45 7.75 -3.39
N PRO A 84 -8.70 8.63 -2.70
CA PRO A 84 -8.15 9.84 -3.31
C PRO A 84 -6.94 9.53 -4.19
N ASP A 85 -6.32 8.37 -4.06
CA ASP A 85 -5.13 8.00 -4.81
C ASP A 85 -4.91 6.48 -4.78
N TYR A 86 -3.93 6.05 -5.57
CA TYR A 86 -3.49 4.67 -5.69
C TYR A 86 -1.96 4.61 -5.61
N PRO A 87 -1.39 3.43 -5.35
CA PRO A 87 0.06 3.26 -5.44
C PRO A 87 0.62 3.67 -6.79
N THR A 88 1.93 3.86 -6.83
CA THR A 88 2.66 4.16 -8.05
C THR A 88 4.00 3.44 -8.11
N THR A 89 4.75 3.67 -9.20
CA THR A 89 6.07 3.08 -9.37
C THR A 89 7.13 3.89 -8.63
N VAL A 90 8.20 3.23 -8.20
CA VAL A 90 9.38 3.90 -7.61
C VAL A 90 10.05 4.87 -8.58
N GLU A 91 9.97 4.63 -9.89
CA GLU A 91 10.45 5.56 -10.91
C GLU A 91 9.63 6.86 -10.88
N ASN A 92 8.30 6.77 -10.71
CA ASN A 92 7.45 7.96 -10.56
C ASN A 92 7.72 8.68 -9.24
N ILE A 93 8.05 7.96 -8.15
CA ILE A 93 8.51 8.57 -6.89
C ILE A 93 9.76 9.40 -7.13
N TRP A 94 10.76 8.85 -7.82
CA TRP A 94 12.02 9.55 -8.09
C TRP A 94 11.84 10.71 -9.05
N ALA A 95 11.05 10.54 -10.11
CA ALA A 95 10.71 11.63 -11.03
C ALA A 95 9.94 12.78 -10.35
N SER A 96 9.33 12.51 -9.19
CA SER A 96 8.59 13.51 -8.39
C SER A 96 9.40 14.09 -7.23
N THR A 97 10.67 13.71 -7.12
CA THR A 97 11.57 14.10 -6.03
C THR A 97 12.58 15.13 -6.55
N ASP A 98 13.02 16.07 -5.70
CA ASP A 98 14.13 16.97 -6.02
C ASP A 98 15.38 16.12 -6.31
N PRO A 99 15.93 16.16 -7.54
CA PRO A 99 17.10 15.36 -7.88
C PRO A 99 18.31 15.66 -6.98
N ASN A 100 18.42 16.88 -6.43
CA ASN A 100 19.51 17.23 -5.51
C ASN A 100 19.36 16.59 -4.12
N SER A 101 18.16 16.11 -3.78
CA SER A 101 17.90 15.41 -2.52
C SER A 101 18.21 13.91 -2.59
N ILE A 102 18.44 13.39 -3.80
CA ILE A 102 18.77 11.99 -4.07
C ILE A 102 20.27 11.78 -3.84
N VAL A 103 20.65 11.81 -2.57
CA VAL A 103 22.03 11.63 -2.10
C VAL A 103 22.05 10.53 -1.06
N CYS A 104 23.01 9.60 -1.14
CA CYS A 104 23.14 8.54 -0.14
C CYS A 104 23.22 9.12 1.27
N ASN A 105 22.52 8.49 2.22
CA ASN A 105 22.29 8.94 3.59
C ASN A 105 21.51 10.26 3.73
N GLY A 106 21.03 10.84 2.61
CA GLY A 106 20.22 12.05 2.59
C GLY A 106 18.75 11.79 2.92
N THR A 107 17.93 12.81 2.69
CA THR A 107 16.48 12.76 2.85
C THR A 107 15.83 13.26 1.56
N LEU A 108 14.98 12.42 0.96
CA LEU A 108 14.24 12.78 -0.25
C LEU A 108 13.27 13.92 0.02
N VAL A 109 13.19 14.86 -0.92
CA VAL A 109 12.28 16.00 -0.87
C VAL A 109 11.31 15.94 -2.05
N MET A 110 10.02 15.77 -1.77
CA MET A 110 8.99 15.66 -2.81
C MET A 110 8.75 17.03 -3.43
N THR A 111 8.84 17.13 -4.76
CA THR A 111 8.57 18.35 -5.52
C THR A 111 7.26 18.29 -6.30
N ASN A 112 6.81 17.08 -6.65
CA ASN A 112 5.50 16.85 -7.28
C ASN A 112 4.62 15.92 -6.43
N ARG A 113 3.54 16.47 -5.89
CA ARG A 113 2.56 15.77 -5.03
C ARG A 113 1.31 15.29 -5.77
N ASP A 114 1.31 15.27 -7.10
CA ASP A 114 0.16 14.86 -7.89
C ASP A 114 -0.19 13.39 -7.63
N ALA A 115 -1.31 13.20 -6.94
CA ALA A 115 -1.89 11.91 -6.57
C ALA A 115 -2.12 11.01 -7.80
N PRO A 116 -1.50 9.81 -7.87
CA PRO A 116 -1.81 8.83 -8.90
C PRO A 116 -3.29 8.41 -8.84
N ARG A 117 -3.98 8.44 -9.99
CA ARG A 117 -5.43 8.12 -10.09
C ARG A 117 -5.75 6.81 -10.80
N SER A 118 -4.72 6.06 -11.21
CA SER A 118 -4.85 4.81 -11.94
C SER A 118 -4.67 3.60 -11.02
N LYS A 119 -5.49 2.56 -11.21
CA LYS A 119 -5.33 1.23 -10.58
C LYS A 119 -4.25 0.36 -11.24
N ILE A 120 -3.44 0.94 -12.14
CA ILE A 120 -2.32 0.28 -12.79
C ILE A 120 -1.04 0.69 -12.05
N PHE A 121 -0.58 -0.17 -11.15
CA PHE A 121 0.61 0.04 -10.34
C PHE A 121 1.30 -1.29 -10.02
N PRO A 122 2.64 -1.30 -9.86
CA PRO A 122 3.38 -2.51 -9.55
C PRO A 122 3.13 -2.95 -8.11
N THR A 123 3.28 -4.26 -7.90
CA THR A 123 3.44 -4.82 -6.56
C THR A 123 4.87 -5.29 -6.41
N TYR A 124 5.58 -4.66 -5.47
CA TYR A 124 6.95 -5.03 -5.17
C TYR A 124 6.96 -6.17 -4.19
N TYR A 125 7.91 -7.10 -4.31
CA TYR A 125 7.96 -8.22 -3.39
C TYR A 125 9.37 -8.66 -3.01
N GLU A 126 9.49 -9.24 -1.82
CA GLU A 126 10.63 -10.05 -1.40
C GLU A 126 10.13 -11.37 -0.81
N VAL A 127 10.85 -12.46 -1.10
CA VAL A 127 10.56 -13.78 -0.56
C VAL A 127 11.73 -14.23 0.29
N GLN A 128 11.46 -14.70 1.51
CA GLN A 128 12.47 -15.19 2.44
C GLN A 128 12.07 -16.53 3.03
N ARG A 129 13.05 -17.43 3.15
CA ARG A 129 12.88 -18.72 3.83
C ARG A 129 13.16 -18.56 5.33
N HIS A 130 12.36 -19.21 6.17
CA HIS A 130 12.66 -19.28 7.59
C HIS A 130 13.97 -20.05 7.81
N PRO A 131 14.96 -19.49 8.55
CA PRO A 131 16.28 -20.12 8.69
C PRO A 131 16.23 -21.49 9.38
N GLY A 132 15.31 -21.69 10.32
CA GLY A 132 15.09 -22.96 11.02
C GLY A 132 13.99 -23.86 10.46
N ASN A 133 13.33 -23.51 9.34
CA ASN A 133 12.23 -24.31 8.80
C ASN A 133 12.13 -24.13 7.27
N ALA A 134 12.65 -25.11 6.53
CA ALA A 134 12.73 -25.04 5.07
C ALA A 134 11.37 -24.96 4.36
N ASN A 135 10.29 -25.41 5.02
CA ASN A 135 8.95 -25.38 4.45
C ASN A 135 8.20 -24.09 4.79
N ARG A 136 8.78 -23.18 5.58
CA ARG A 136 8.15 -21.93 6.00
C ARG A 136 8.77 -20.77 5.25
N VAL A 137 7.95 -20.09 4.47
CA VAL A 137 8.36 -18.95 3.64
C VAL A 137 7.54 -17.73 4.03
N PHE A 138 8.18 -16.57 4.01
CA PHE A 138 7.56 -15.26 4.16
C PHE A 138 7.64 -14.53 2.82
N ILE A 139 6.50 -14.03 2.36
CA ILE A 139 6.39 -13.22 1.15
C ILE A 139 5.92 -11.84 1.58
N ASP A 140 6.74 -10.83 1.34
CA ASP A 140 6.51 -9.46 1.76
C ASP A 140 6.16 -8.61 0.53
N PHE A 141 4.91 -8.14 0.47
CA PHE A 141 4.38 -7.37 -0.65
C PHE A 141 4.30 -5.89 -0.29
N TRP A 142 4.92 -5.03 -1.10
CA TRP A 142 5.03 -3.59 -0.88
C TRP A 142 4.35 -2.78 -1.97
N TRP A 143 3.82 -1.64 -1.56
CA TRP A 143 3.26 -0.58 -2.41
C TRP A 143 3.76 0.77 -1.93
N THR A 144 3.96 1.71 -2.86
CA THR A 144 4.39 3.07 -2.54
C THR A 144 3.42 4.11 -3.07
N TYR A 145 3.18 5.14 -2.27
CA TYR A 145 2.36 6.29 -2.63
C TYR A 145 3.23 7.55 -2.57
N LYS A 146 2.84 8.57 -3.35
CA LYS A 146 3.53 9.87 -3.29
C LYS A 146 3.29 10.58 -1.96
N THR A 147 2.07 10.51 -1.43
CA THR A 147 1.69 11.26 -0.25
C THR A 147 0.65 10.51 0.55
N GLN A 148 0.73 10.58 1.87
CA GLN A 148 -0.43 10.35 2.73
C GLN A 148 -1.19 11.68 2.89
N THR A 149 -2.49 11.68 2.62
CA THR A 149 -3.30 12.90 2.78
C THR A 149 -3.49 13.24 4.26
N THR A 150 -3.70 14.53 4.56
CA THR A 150 -3.94 14.95 5.94
C THR A 150 -5.21 14.34 6.51
N CYS A 151 -5.10 13.87 7.74
CA CYS A 151 -6.10 13.08 8.44
C CYS A 151 -7.13 14.00 9.08
N PHE A 152 -6.66 14.97 9.86
CA PHE A 152 -7.48 15.93 10.59
C PHE A 152 -6.71 17.23 10.84
N ALA A 153 -7.37 18.39 10.64
CA ALA A 153 -6.80 19.72 10.94
C ALA A 153 -5.35 19.91 10.41
N ASN A 154 -5.08 19.44 9.19
CA ASN A 154 -3.76 19.44 8.54
C ASN A 154 -2.68 18.57 9.21
N LEU A 155 -3.05 17.68 10.13
CA LEU A 155 -2.15 16.72 10.77
C LEU A 155 -2.18 15.35 10.09
N GLY A 156 -1.08 14.61 10.26
CA GLY A 156 -0.92 13.23 9.80
C GLY A 156 -0.60 13.07 8.31
N GLY A 157 -0.64 14.14 7.51
CA GLY A 157 -0.18 14.06 6.12
C GLY A 157 1.36 14.05 6.05
N HIS A 158 1.91 13.31 5.10
CA HIS A 158 3.36 13.30 4.82
C HIS A 158 3.65 12.95 3.36
N ASP A 159 4.85 13.34 2.92
CA ASP A 159 5.41 12.89 1.65
C ASP A 159 5.96 11.49 1.79
N TYR A 160 5.86 10.74 0.70
CA TYR A 160 6.19 9.33 0.56
C TYR A 160 5.35 8.47 1.50
N ASP A 161 4.88 7.35 0.99
CA ASP A 161 4.24 6.34 1.81
C ASP A 161 4.66 4.97 1.34
N TRP A 162 4.88 4.06 2.28
CA TRP A 162 5.32 2.70 2.01
C TRP A 162 4.53 1.75 2.87
N GLU A 163 3.65 1.01 2.20
CA GLU A 163 2.69 0.10 2.80
C GLU A 163 3.00 -1.33 2.40
N HIS A 164 2.75 -2.28 3.31
CA HIS A 164 3.02 -3.67 3.03
C HIS A 164 2.15 -4.66 3.78
N THR A 165 2.18 -5.90 3.30
CA THR A 165 1.56 -7.06 3.93
C THR A 165 2.50 -8.24 3.78
N VAL A 166 2.64 -9.03 4.85
CA VAL A 166 3.48 -10.23 4.86
C VAL A 166 2.60 -11.47 4.89
N VAL A 167 2.83 -12.38 3.96
CA VAL A 167 2.14 -13.66 3.84
C VAL A 167 3.10 -14.78 4.23
N GLN A 168 2.74 -15.56 5.25
CA GLN A 168 3.51 -16.72 5.67
C GLN A 168 2.92 -17.99 5.07
N VAL A 169 3.72 -18.75 4.33
CA VAL A 169 3.29 -19.93 3.58
C VAL A 169 3.98 -21.18 4.09
N ASN A 170 3.26 -22.30 4.11
CA ASN A 170 3.83 -23.64 4.19
C ASN A 170 3.96 -24.21 2.77
N THR A 171 5.19 -24.33 2.26
CA THR A 171 5.48 -24.80 0.90
C THR A 171 5.31 -26.30 0.71
N GLN A 172 5.27 -27.09 1.80
CA GLN A 172 4.97 -28.52 1.72
C GLN A 172 3.49 -28.76 1.40
N THR A 173 2.60 -27.93 1.96
CA THR A 173 1.15 -28.03 1.74
C THR A 173 0.63 -27.05 0.69
N ASN A 174 1.48 -26.11 0.22
CA ASN A 174 1.09 -24.98 -0.63
C ASN A 174 -0.11 -24.22 -0.07
N ARG A 175 -0.07 -23.94 1.24
CA ARG A 175 -1.14 -23.22 1.95
C ARG A 175 -0.57 -22.05 2.72
N ILE A 176 -1.38 -21.00 2.81
CA ILE A 176 -1.08 -19.88 3.68
C ILE A 176 -1.32 -20.30 5.12
N VAL A 177 -0.40 -19.93 6.00
CA VAL A 177 -0.45 -20.18 7.44
C VAL A 177 -0.99 -18.93 8.14
N SER A 178 -0.42 -17.78 7.83
CA SER A 178 -0.77 -16.52 8.45
C SER A 178 -0.57 -15.33 7.51
N VAL A 179 -1.15 -14.20 7.89
CA VAL A 179 -1.07 -12.91 7.20
C VAL A 179 -0.80 -11.86 8.22
N THR A 180 0.15 -11.00 7.96
CA THR A 180 0.42 -9.85 8.81
C THR A 180 0.14 -8.58 8.04
N TYR A 181 -0.80 -7.81 8.57
CA TYR A 181 -1.27 -6.56 8.02
C TYR A 181 -0.59 -5.41 8.77
N PHE A 182 0.05 -4.50 8.04
CA PHE A 182 0.78 -3.37 8.62
C PHE A 182 -0.01 -2.08 8.45
N GLN A 183 0.06 -1.23 9.47
CA GLN A 183 -0.61 0.07 9.52
C GLN A 183 0.30 1.01 10.31
N HIS A 184 0.88 2.01 9.64
CA HIS A 184 1.86 2.93 10.24
C HIS A 184 3.01 2.13 10.89
N SER A 185 3.26 2.32 12.19
CA SER A 185 4.26 1.56 12.96
C SER A 185 3.70 0.29 13.63
N GLY A 186 2.42 0.01 13.48
CA GLY A 186 1.73 -1.15 14.06
C GLY A 186 1.46 -2.25 13.04
N TRP A 187 1.13 -3.44 13.55
CA TRP A 187 0.75 -4.57 12.71
C TRP A 187 -0.01 -5.62 13.51
N TYR A 188 -0.66 -6.55 12.80
CA TYR A 188 -1.31 -7.69 13.41
C TYR A 188 -1.42 -8.88 12.48
N THR A 189 -1.35 -10.07 13.06
CA THR A 189 -1.35 -11.32 12.33
C THR A 189 -2.70 -12.02 12.45
N LYS A 190 -3.26 -12.44 11.32
CA LYS A 190 -4.48 -13.24 11.20
C LYS A 190 -4.14 -14.68 10.85
N ASN A 191 -4.91 -15.61 11.41
CA ASN A 191 -4.78 -17.03 11.11
C ASN A 191 -5.42 -17.35 9.76
N TRP A 192 -4.65 -17.99 8.86
CA TRP A 192 -5.15 -18.44 7.56
C TRP A 192 -5.04 -19.94 7.32
N SER A 193 -4.67 -20.74 8.33
CA SER A 193 -4.52 -22.20 8.19
C SER A 193 -5.80 -22.89 7.71
N ASN A 194 -6.96 -22.36 8.10
CA ASN A 194 -8.28 -22.92 7.83
C ASN A 194 -8.95 -22.36 6.57
N VAL A 195 -8.32 -21.43 5.87
CA VAL A 195 -8.85 -20.89 4.61
C VAL A 195 -8.60 -21.88 3.46
N ALA A 196 -9.53 -21.98 2.52
CA ALA A 196 -9.41 -22.91 1.40
C ALA A 196 -8.13 -22.65 0.58
N GLN A 197 -7.50 -23.72 0.12
CA GLN A 197 -6.33 -23.61 -0.76
C GLN A 197 -6.68 -22.77 -2.00
N TRP A 198 -5.71 -22.01 -2.52
CA TRP A 198 -5.88 -21.09 -3.64
C TRP A 198 -6.72 -19.84 -3.36
N THR A 199 -7.27 -19.69 -2.16
CA THR A 199 -7.86 -18.42 -1.75
C THR A 199 -6.75 -17.39 -1.56
N ARG A 200 -6.86 -16.28 -2.27
CA ARG A 200 -5.89 -15.19 -2.15
C ARG A 200 -6.19 -14.30 -0.94
N PRO A 201 -5.13 -13.75 -0.34
CA PRO A 201 -5.27 -12.73 0.68
C PRO A 201 -6.16 -11.57 0.26
N GLN A 202 -7.00 -11.05 1.15
CA GLN A 202 -7.69 -9.78 0.93
C GLN A 202 -7.04 -8.70 1.79
N VAL A 203 -6.66 -7.59 1.16
CA VAL A 203 -6.07 -6.43 1.82
C VAL A 203 -6.95 -5.22 1.55
N TYR A 204 -7.69 -4.80 2.57
CA TYR A 204 -8.45 -3.56 2.54
C TYR A 204 -7.50 -2.41 2.83
N VAL A 205 -7.48 -1.42 1.94
CA VAL A 205 -6.56 -0.29 2.01
C VAL A 205 -7.28 0.88 2.67
N GLY A 206 -6.64 1.46 3.68
CA GLY A 206 -7.08 2.71 4.28
C GLY A 206 -7.19 3.84 3.26
N LYS A 207 -8.33 4.53 3.23
CA LYS A 207 -8.62 5.62 2.30
C LYS A 207 -7.61 6.75 2.38
N LYS A 208 -7.18 7.14 3.58
CA LYS A 208 -6.28 8.29 3.76
C LYS A 208 -4.89 7.88 4.16
N ALA A 209 -4.79 6.88 5.04
CA ALA A 209 -3.56 6.52 5.70
C ALA A 209 -2.94 5.24 5.17
N HIS A 210 -3.51 4.70 4.08
CA HIS A 210 -3.04 3.59 3.25
C HIS A 210 -2.72 2.27 3.95
N GLY A 211 -2.90 2.19 5.27
CA GLY A 211 -2.66 0.99 6.04
C GLY A 211 -3.39 -0.21 5.44
N SER A 212 -2.77 -1.38 5.63
CA SER A 212 -3.31 -2.66 5.20
C SER A 212 -4.19 -3.27 6.28
N TYR A 213 -5.37 -3.76 5.90
CA TYR A 213 -6.32 -4.36 6.85
C TYR A 213 -6.96 -5.65 6.31
N HIS A 214 -7.37 -6.53 7.22
CA HIS A 214 -8.08 -7.77 6.88
C HIS A 214 -9.58 -7.58 6.60
N PHE A 215 -10.12 -6.38 6.89
CA PHE A 215 -11.56 -6.10 6.84
C PHE A 215 -11.86 -4.67 6.38
N GLY A 216 -13.05 -4.51 5.81
CA GLY A 216 -13.59 -3.20 5.45
C GLY A 216 -14.15 -2.44 6.64
N ASN A 217 -14.30 -1.13 6.50
CA ASN A 217 -14.87 -0.25 7.51
C ASN A 217 -15.57 0.93 6.83
N SER A 218 -16.76 1.27 7.30
CA SER A 218 -17.57 2.38 6.79
C SER A 218 -17.87 3.43 7.85
N ILE A 219 -17.23 3.36 9.02
CA ILE A 219 -17.44 4.27 10.14
C ILE A 219 -16.11 4.93 10.52
N SER A 220 -16.15 6.25 10.65
CA SER A 220 -15.08 7.06 11.25
C SER A 220 -15.71 8.22 12.00
N PHE A 221 -14.89 8.88 12.81
CA PHE A 221 -15.25 10.09 13.54
C PHE A 221 -14.34 11.23 13.06
N PRO A 222 -14.84 12.48 13.01
CA PRO A 222 -13.99 13.63 12.69
C PRO A 222 -12.77 13.67 13.61
N GLY A 223 -11.56 13.64 13.05
CA GLY A 223 -10.33 13.53 13.85
C GLY A 223 -9.57 12.22 13.70
N TYR A 224 -10.21 11.19 13.17
CA TYR A 224 -9.74 9.81 13.30
C TYR A 224 -9.44 9.16 11.95
N ASP A 225 -9.51 9.92 10.85
CA ASP A 225 -9.44 9.41 9.48
C ASP A 225 -8.12 8.70 9.11
N CYS A 226 -7.08 8.76 9.96
CA CYS A 226 -5.86 7.96 9.81
C CYS A 226 -5.54 7.06 11.00
N SER A 227 -6.43 7.02 11.98
CA SER A 227 -6.35 6.02 13.03
C SER A 227 -6.79 4.66 12.49
N TYR A 228 -6.43 3.60 13.22
CA TYR A 228 -6.83 2.25 12.91
C TYR A 228 -8.35 2.09 12.62
N TYR A 229 -9.18 2.63 13.52
CA TYR A 229 -10.63 2.50 13.47
C TYR A 229 -11.33 3.56 12.64
N GLY A 230 -10.65 4.66 12.32
CA GLY A 230 -11.24 5.75 11.57
C GLY A 230 -10.81 5.83 10.11
N ASP A 231 -9.81 5.07 9.68
CA ASP A 231 -9.48 5.03 8.26
C ASP A 231 -10.55 4.25 7.47
N TYR A 232 -11.19 4.91 6.50
CA TYR A 232 -12.31 4.34 5.74
C TYR A 232 -11.84 3.28 4.76
N ARG A 233 -12.62 2.21 4.62
CA ARG A 233 -12.30 1.03 3.79
C ARG A 233 -13.59 0.43 3.22
N ASN A 234 -14.30 1.18 2.38
CA ASN A 234 -15.62 0.80 1.88
C ASN A 234 -15.62 0.53 0.35
N PRO A 235 -15.01 -0.57 -0.11
CA PRO A 235 -15.00 -0.95 -1.53
C PRO A 235 -16.41 -1.25 -2.05
N ASN A 236 -16.63 -1.01 -3.34
CA ASN A 236 -17.84 -1.39 -4.07
C ASN A 236 -17.62 -2.65 -4.91
N GLY A 237 -17.26 -3.75 -4.25
CA GLY A 237 -16.94 -5.01 -4.91
C GLY A 237 -15.77 -4.89 -5.89
N VAL A 238 -15.77 -5.70 -6.95
CA VAL A 238 -14.68 -5.82 -7.93
C VAL A 238 -14.28 -4.52 -8.62
N ALA A 239 -15.17 -3.51 -8.65
CA ALA A 239 -14.86 -2.20 -9.21
C ALA A 239 -13.71 -1.51 -8.46
N ASP A 240 -13.54 -1.82 -7.18
CA ASP A 240 -12.52 -1.24 -6.29
C ASP A 240 -11.42 -2.24 -5.90
N GLU A 241 -11.33 -3.34 -6.65
CA GLU A 241 -10.34 -4.38 -6.43
C GLU A 241 -9.18 -4.28 -7.43
N VAL A 242 -8.00 -4.64 -6.97
CA VAL A 242 -6.82 -4.82 -7.80
C VAL A 242 -6.21 -6.18 -7.51
N GLU A 243 -6.17 -7.00 -8.54
CA GLU A 243 -5.50 -8.30 -8.55
C GLU A 243 -3.98 -8.09 -8.72
N THR A 244 -3.24 -8.09 -7.61
CA THR A 244 -1.85 -7.63 -7.61
C THR A 244 -0.88 -8.50 -8.42
N TRP A 245 -1.22 -9.77 -8.70
CA TRP A 245 -0.44 -10.61 -9.60
C TRP A 245 -0.53 -10.18 -11.07
N ASN A 246 -1.60 -9.45 -11.43
CA ASN A 246 -1.88 -8.99 -12.79
C ASN A 246 -1.36 -7.57 -13.05
N THR A 247 -0.84 -6.85 -12.05
CA THR A 247 -0.41 -5.45 -12.18
C THR A 247 1.11 -5.26 -12.24
N SER A 248 1.84 -6.31 -12.63
CA SER A 248 3.32 -6.43 -12.61
C SER A 248 3.87 -6.70 -11.21
N LEU A 249 4.41 -7.91 -11.04
CA LEU A 249 5.17 -8.29 -9.86
C LEU A 249 6.65 -7.97 -10.09
N ILE A 250 7.23 -7.13 -9.23
CA ILE A 250 8.62 -6.68 -9.36
C ILE A 250 9.42 -7.12 -8.11
N PRO A 251 10.41 -8.03 -8.25
CA PRO A 251 11.21 -8.44 -7.11
C PRO A 251 12.10 -7.29 -6.64
N MET A 252 12.01 -6.91 -5.37
CA MET A 252 12.92 -5.96 -4.75
C MET A 252 14.33 -6.54 -4.69
N ASN A 253 15.35 -5.76 -4.99
CA ASN A 253 16.75 -6.16 -4.84
C ASN A 253 17.68 -4.94 -4.82
N CYS A 254 18.88 -5.13 -4.28
CA CYS A 254 19.91 -4.11 -4.13
C CYS A 254 20.52 -3.64 -5.45
N ASN A 255 20.30 -4.35 -6.56
CA ASN A 255 20.75 -3.90 -7.89
C ASN A 255 19.81 -2.86 -8.51
N MET A 256 18.69 -2.55 -7.87
CA MET A 256 17.80 -1.46 -8.28
C MET A 256 18.11 -0.20 -7.48
N PRO A 257 18.56 0.90 -8.12
CA PRO A 257 18.92 2.15 -7.43
C PRO A 257 17.84 2.68 -6.47
N HIS A 258 16.57 2.54 -6.88
CA HIS A 258 15.42 2.98 -6.08
C HIS A 258 15.29 2.24 -4.74
N PHE A 259 15.69 0.97 -4.68
CA PHE A 259 15.61 0.14 -3.49
C PHE A 259 16.92 0.09 -2.71
N SER A 260 18.06 0.34 -3.36
CA SER A 260 19.36 0.48 -2.69
C SER A 260 19.62 1.87 -2.11
N PHE A 261 18.71 2.83 -2.28
CA PHE A 261 18.78 4.12 -1.59
C PHE A 261 18.69 3.96 -0.07
N ASN A 262 19.78 4.31 0.63
CA ASN A 262 19.96 4.09 2.07
C ASN A 262 19.56 5.27 2.96
N GLY A 263 19.11 6.37 2.35
CA GLY A 263 18.59 7.56 3.03
C GLY A 263 17.14 7.43 3.48
N TYR A 264 16.55 8.57 3.85
CA TYR A 264 15.17 8.68 4.31
C TYR A 264 14.22 9.10 3.18
N PHE A 265 13.07 8.44 3.09
CA PHE A 265 11.94 8.86 2.27
C PHE A 265 11.14 9.91 3.05
N GLY A 266 11.49 11.19 2.87
CA GLY A 266 10.92 12.27 3.67
C GLY A 266 11.07 12.04 5.18
N SER A 267 9.98 12.22 5.93
CA SER A 267 9.99 12.05 7.40
C SER A 267 9.59 10.65 7.87
N ILE A 268 9.17 9.75 6.98
CA ILE A 268 8.54 8.47 7.37
C ILE A 268 9.52 7.33 7.65
N GLY A 269 10.78 7.46 7.22
CA GLY A 269 11.80 6.45 7.47
C GLY A 269 12.52 5.98 6.21
N LYS A 270 13.20 4.84 6.32
CA LYS A 270 13.96 4.25 5.21
C LYS A 270 13.06 3.41 4.28
N GLY A 271 13.56 3.14 3.08
CA GLY A 271 12.90 2.27 2.11
C GLY A 271 12.88 0.79 2.54
N PRO A 272 12.14 -0.07 1.80
CA PRO A 272 11.90 -1.47 2.20
C PRO A 272 13.15 -2.30 2.52
N LEU A 273 14.20 -2.18 1.70
CA LEU A 273 15.44 -2.97 1.87
C LEU A 273 16.32 -2.52 3.05
N PHE A 274 15.97 -1.43 3.72
CA PHE A 274 16.65 -0.95 4.92
C PHE A 274 15.79 -1.06 6.19
N ARG A 275 14.63 -1.71 6.09
CA ARG A 275 13.79 -2.10 7.24
C ARG A 275 14.15 -3.51 7.71
N SER A 276 13.82 -3.84 8.96
CA SER A 276 13.95 -5.22 9.45
C SER A 276 12.98 -6.12 8.68
N ARG A 277 13.48 -7.24 8.14
CA ARG A 277 12.69 -8.19 7.34
C ARG A 277 12.78 -9.62 7.88
N ASP A 278 13.36 -9.80 9.06
CA ASP A 278 13.43 -11.09 9.76
C ASP A 278 12.07 -11.40 10.40
N TYR A 279 11.02 -11.52 9.58
CA TYR A 279 9.62 -11.61 10.04
C TYR A 279 9.37 -12.78 10.98
N TRP A 280 10.21 -13.80 10.96
CA TRP A 280 10.16 -14.90 11.92
C TRP A 280 10.39 -14.46 13.38
N ASN A 281 11.13 -13.36 13.60
CA ASN A 281 11.40 -12.80 14.92
C ASN A 281 10.35 -11.79 15.39
N PHE A 282 9.44 -11.37 14.51
CA PHE A 282 8.44 -10.36 14.85
C PHE A 282 7.40 -10.97 15.78
N SER A 283 6.89 -10.17 16.71
CA SER A 283 5.67 -10.50 17.44
C SER A 283 4.48 -10.52 16.46
N SER A 284 3.47 -11.34 16.76
CA SER A 284 2.23 -11.45 15.97
C SER A 284 1.41 -10.17 15.92
N CYS A 285 1.76 -9.20 16.76
CA CYS A 285 1.17 -7.88 16.71
C CYS A 285 2.11 -6.83 17.32
N ASN A 286 1.86 -5.58 16.95
CA ASN A 286 2.39 -4.40 17.60
C ASN A 286 1.36 -3.26 17.58
N GLY A 287 1.41 -2.41 18.59
CA GLY A 287 0.47 -1.32 18.79
C GLY A 287 -0.69 -1.72 19.70
N SER A 288 -0.89 -0.91 20.74
CA SER A 288 -1.98 -0.97 21.71
C SER A 288 -2.54 0.43 22.01
N ALA A 289 -2.26 1.40 21.13
CA ALA A 289 -2.57 2.81 21.34
C ALA A 289 -4.06 3.14 21.12
N GLY A 290 -4.91 2.13 20.94
CA GLY A 290 -6.36 2.26 20.88
C GLY A 290 -6.84 3.16 19.75
N ILE A 291 -7.93 3.89 20.00
CA ILE A 291 -8.69 4.63 18.98
C ILE A 291 -7.85 5.72 18.28
N THR A 292 -6.81 6.26 18.94
CA THR A 292 -6.03 7.39 18.42
C THR A 292 -4.69 7.00 17.80
N GLY A 293 -4.30 5.73 17.84
CA GLY A 293 -2.99 5.30 17.36
C GLY A 293 -3.02 3.97 16.62
N THR A 294 -1.90 3.26 16.65
CA THR A 294 -1.79 1.89 16.14
C THR A 294 -2.46 0.92 17.09
N ASP A 295 -3.39 0.10 16.60
CA ASP A 295 -4.09 -0.90 17.40
C ASP A 295 -4.05 -2.29 16.75
N GLY A 296 -2.84 -2.77 16.47
CA GLY A 296 -2.66 -4.09 15.88
C GLY A 296 -3.04 -5.21 16.85
N CYS A 297 -2.64 -5.12 18.12
CA CYS A 297 -2.80 -6.26 19.03
C CYS A 297 -4.26 -6.62 19.36
N SER A 298 -5.21 -5.69 19.29
CA SER A 298 -6.63 -6.01 19.50
C SER A 298 -7.25 -6.82 18.36
N GLN A 299 -6.55 -6.94 17.22
CA GLN A 299 -7.08 -7.49 15.97
C GLN A 299 -6.37 -8.77 15.54
N SER A 300 -5.29 -9.13 16.23
CA SER A 300 -4.56 -10.36 15.98
C SER A 300 -5.34 -11.58 16.48
N ASP A 301 -5.23 -12.69 15.74
CA ASP A 301 -5.76 -13.99 16.18
C ASP A 301 -4.82 -14.71 17.15
N TYR A 302 -3.65 -14.15 17.41
CA TYR A 302 -2.61 -14.75 18.23
C TYR A 302 -2.34 -13.91 19.47
N SER A 303 -2.01 -14.57 20.57
CA SER A 303 -1.68 -13.90 21.82
C SER A 303 -0.47 -12.96 21.66
N VAL A 304 -0.52 -11.79 22.32
CA VAL A 304 0.59 -10.84 22.35
C VAL A 304 1.89 -11.55 22.75
N GLY A 305 2.96 -11.31 21.99
CA GLY A 305 4.27 -11.93 22.20
C GLY A 305 4.48 -13.24 21.46
N THR A 306 3.45 -13.82 20.82
CA THR A 306 3.63 -14.95 19.89
C THR A 306 4.56 -14.52 18.77
N GLN A 307 5.62 -15.28 18.47
CA GLN A 307 6.47 -14.97 17.32
C GLN A 307 5.83 -15.49 16.04
N ILE A 308 5.78 -14.68 14.99
CA ILE A 308 5.18 -15.08 13.70
C ILE A 308 5.90 -16.32 13.14
N GLY A 309 7.23 -16.39 13.31
CA GLY A 309 8.05 -17.54 12.92
C GLY A 309 7.67 -18.87 13.58
N SER A 310 6.98 -18.85 14.72
CA SER A 310 6.58 -20.04 15.48
C SER A 310 5.20 -20.59 15.11
N ILE A 311 4.34 -19.77 14.49
CA ILE A 311 2.99 -20.12 14.03
C ILE A 311 3.08 -21.08 12.85
#